data_AF-A0A4P6PCI2-F1
#
_entry.id   AF-A0A4P6PCI2-F1
#
_cell.length_a   1.000
_cell.length_b   1.000
_cell.length_c   1.000
_cell.angle_alpha   90.00
_cell.angle_beta   90.00
_cell.angle_gamma   90.00
#
_symmetry.space_group_name_H-M   'P 1'
#
loop_
_entity.id
_entity.type
_entity.pdbx_description
1 polymer ?
#
loop_
_entity_poly.entity_id
_entity_poly.type
_entity_poly.pdbx_seq_one_letter_code
_entity_poly.pdbx_strand_id
1 'polypeptide(L)'
;MKKNLSSLSDLAGAFGKAPIEHDNTNKVDDDSLVYSTESGRIQHKKAEVITASDGFAHVRRETKGRKGKGVVTISGLGLPSSELKTLAKKLKKTCGTGGTVVGETIEIQGDKREVIKEVLEKEGFKVKFIGG
;
A
#
# COMPACT_ATOMS: atom_id res chain seq x y z
N MET A 1 7.45 53.63 27.25
CA MET A 1 6.99 52.51 28.10
C MET A 1 6.47 51.39 27.21
N LYS A 2 7.05 50.20 27.37
CA LYS A 2 6.75 48.97 26.62
C LYS A 2 5.42 48.39 27.16
N LYS A 3 4.48 48.02 26.28
CA LYS A 3 3.32 47.19 26.66
C LYS A 3 3.49 45.82 26.02
N ASN A 4 3.59 44.84 26.91
CA ASN A 4 3.94 43.45 26.66
C ASN A 4 2.66 42.71 26.23
N LEU A 5 2.70 42.02 25.09
CA LEU A 5 1.69 41.05 24.69
C LEU A 5 2.05 39.72 25.37
N SER A 6 1.59 39.56 26.61
CA SER A 6 2.03 38.49 27.52
C SER A 6 1.03 37.33 27.64
N SER A 7 0.23 37.04 26.62
CA SER A 7 -0.74 35.95 26.72
C SER A 7 -1.20 35.46 25.35
N LEU A 8 -0.90 34.19 25.06
CA LEU A 8 -1.42 33.42 23.92
C LEU A 8 -2.92 33.07 24.09
N SER A 9 -3.52 33.38 25.24
CA SER A 9 -4.92 33.07 25.54
C SER A 9 -5.90 34.01 24.85
N ASP A 10 -5.48 35.25 24.51
CA ASP A 10 -6.35 36.24 23.85
C ASP A 10 -6.50 36.02 22.33
N LEU A 11 -5.67 35.18 21.70
CA LEU A 11 -5.76 34.88 20.27
C LEU A 11 -6.80 33.78 19.96
N ALA A 12 -7.10 32.92 20.94
CA ALA A 12 -8.01 31.79 20.79
C ALA A 12 -9.50 32.20 20.74
N GLY A 13 -9.85 33.38 21.25
CA GLY A 13 -11.22 33.90 21.24
C GLY A 13 -11.68 34.49 19.89
N ALA A 14 -10.76 34.88 19.01
CA ALA A 14 -11.09 35.52 17.73
C ALA A 14 -11.47 34.51 16.62
N PHE A 15 -11.05 33.25 16.75
CA PHE A 15 -11.36 32.18 15.81
C PHE A 15 -12.27 31.16 16.49
N GLY A 16 -13.56 31.47 16.53
CA GLY A 16 -14.60 30.67 17.18
C GLY A 16 -14.64 29.22 16.73
N LYS A 17 -13.90 28.36 17.43
CA LYS A 17 -14.02 26.91 17.36
C LYS A 17 -14.06 26.38 18.78
N ALA A 18 -15.24 25.92 19.19
CA ALA A 18 -15.48 25.32 20.50
C ALA A 18 -14.52 24.13 20.75
N PRO A 19 -14.16 23.86 22.01
CA PRO A 19 -13.31 22.72 22.34
C PRO A 19 -14.13 21.43 22.19
N ILE A 20 -13.64 20.51 21.37
CA ILE A 20 -14.09 19.13 21.38
C ILE A 20 -13.18 18.42 22.36
N GLU A 21 -13.68 18.20 23.56
CA GLU A 21 -13.12 17.24 24.51
C GLU A 21 -13.52 15.84 24.06
N HIS A 22 -12.57 14.90 24.00
CA HIS A 22 -12.77 13.51 24.42
C HIS A 22 -11.42 12.83 24.68
N ASP A 23 -11.43 12.08 25.76
CA ASP A 23 -10.33 11.62 26.60
C ASP A 23 -9.58 10.37 26.10
N ASN A 24 -8.31 10.32 26.52
CA ASN A 24 -7.51 9.16 26.96
C ASN A 24 -7.45 7.90 26.07
N THR A 25 -6.27 7.62 25.52
CA THR A 25 -5.27 6.71 26.17
C THR A 25 -4.09 6.41 25.23
N ASN A 26 -2.90 6.46 25.85
CA ASN A 26 -1.73 5.62 25.57
C ASN A 26 -0.66 6.09 24.57
N LYS A 27 0.52 6.24 25.17
CA LYS A 27 1.90 6.16 24.65
C LYS A 27 2.43 7.29 23.77
N VAL A 28 3.25 8.08 24.46
CA VAL A 28 4.33 8.90 23.95
C VAL A 28 5.33 8.01 23.21
N ASP A 29 5.40 8.11 21.88
CA ASP A 29 6.51 7.59 21.09
C ASP A 29 7.69 8.57 21.21
N ASP A 30 8.40 8.52 22.34
CA ASP A 30 9.70 9.15 22.57
C ASP A 30 10.82 8.17 22.17
N ASP A 31 10.85 7.77 20.90
CA ASP A 31 11.85 6.81 20.39
C ASP A 31 12.83 7.45 19.38
N SER A 32 13.18 8.71 19.62
CA SER A 32 14.25 9.41 18.91
C SER A 32 15.37 9.89 19.84
N LEU A 33 15.68 9.13 20.89
CA LEU A 33 16.87 9.37 21.71
C LEU A 33 17.99 8.42 21.28
N VAL A 34 18.90 8.90 20.43
CA VAL A 34 20.05 8.13 19.93
C VAL A 34 21.34 8.66 20.57
N TYR A 35 22.00 7.85 21.39
CA TYR A 35 23.37 8.12 21.85
C TYR A 35 24.37 7.44 20.92
N SER A 36 25.41 8.18 20.50
CA SER A 36 26.49 7.68 19.65
C SER A 36 27.31 6.60 20.36
N THR A 37 27.25 5.37 19.86
CA THR A 37 28.33 4.40 19.94
C THR A 37 28.85 4.14 18.52
N GLU A 38 30.08 3.62 18.40
CA GLU A 38 30.95 3.58 17.20
C GLU A 38 30.34 2.96 15.91
N SER A 39 29.12 2.42 15.97
CA SER A 39 28.39 1.84 14.84
C SER A 39 27.11 2.64 14.58
N GLY A 40 27.04 3.26 13.40
CA GLY A 40 26.01 4.24 13.01
C GLY A 40 24.56 3.72 12.85
N ARG A 41 23.74 4.48 12.12
CA ARG A 41 22.29 4.30 11.97
C ARG A 41 21.89 2.84 11.66
N ILE A 42 21.21 2.21 12.62
CA ILE A 42 20.59 0.89 12.45
C ILE A 42 19.34 1.06 11.58
N GLN A 43 19.35 0.48 10.37
CA GLN A 43 18.15 0.44 9.54
C GLN A 43 17.24 -0.68 10.01
N HIS A 44 16.14 -0.34 10.67
CA HIS A 44 15.08 -1.28 11.01
C HIS A 44 14.44 -1.83 9.73
N LYS A 45 14.77 -3.09 9.40
CA LYS A 45 14.18 -3.80 8.28
C LYS A 45 12.73 -4.14 8.66
N LYS A 46 11.78 -3.31 8.21
CA LYS A 46 10.34 -3.52 8.45
C LYS A 46 9.96 -4.89 7.89
N ALA A 47 9.61 -5.82 8.77
CA ALA A 47 9.12 -7.14 8.37
C ALA A 47 7.76 -6.94 7.67
N GLU A 48 7.70 -7.29 6.39
CA GLU A 48 6.45 -7.27 5.63
C GLU A 48 5.54 -8.38 6.16
N VAL A 49 4.43 -7.98 6.79
CA VAL A 49 3.38 -8.90 7.24
C VAL A 49 2.65 -9.39 6.00
N ILE A 50 2.86 -10.65 5.64
CA ILE A 50 2.14 -11.32 4.54
C ILE A 50 0.72 -11.63 4.98
N THR A 51 -0.27 -11.14 4.22
CA THR A 51 -1.68 -11.47 4.46
C THR A 51 -1.94 -12.94 4.10
N ALA A 52 -2.70 -13.66 4.92
CA ALA A 52 -3.08 -15.05 4.65
C ALA A 52 -3.83 -15.15 3.31
N SER A 53 -3.40 -16.04 2.42
CA SER A 53 -4.08 -16.29 1.15
C SER A 53 -5.05 -17.47 1.24
N ASP A 54 -6.23 -17.29 0.64
CA ASP A 54 -7.23 -18.34 0.46
C ASP A 54 -6.85 -19.35 -0.65
N GLY A 55 -5.65 -19.25 -1.21
CA GLY A 55 -5.17 -20.07 -2.34
C GLY A 55 -5.75 -19.70 -3.70
N PHE A 56 -6.51 -18.61 -3.80
CA PHE A 56 -7.10 -18.11 -5.04
C PHE A 56 -6.49 -16.78 -5.50
N ALA A 57 -6.11 -16.74 -6.77
CA ALA A 57 -5.72 -15.50 -7.44
C ALA A 57 -6.97 -14.76 -7.93
N HIS A 58 -7.30 -13.66 -7.27
CA HIS A 58 -8.42 -12.79 -7.62
C HIS A 58 -8.00 -11.85 -8.74
N VAL A 59 -8.57 -12.05 -9.94
CA VAL A 59 -8.26 -11.25 -11.13
C VAL A 59 -9.41 -10.31 -11.42
N ARG A 60 -9.16 -9.00 -11.30
CA ARG A 60 -10.14 -7.93 -11.52
C ARG A 60 -9.77 -7.10 -12.73
N ARG A 61 -10.77 -6.70 -13.51
CA ARG A 61 -10.59 -5.70 -14.57
C ARG A 61 -11.04 -4.32 -14.08
N GLU A 62 -10.17 -3.32 -14.21
CA GLU A 62 -10.44 -1.94 -13.86
C GLU A 62 -10.33 -1.03 -15.09
N THR A 63 -11.47 -0.49 -15.53
CA THR A 63 -11.57 0.42 -16.68
C THR A 63 -12.07 1.82 -16.30
N LYS A 64 -12.57 2.00 -15.07
CA LYS A 64 -13.19 3.24 -14.61
C LYS A 64 -12.19 4.39 -14.63
N GLY A 65 -12.52 5.47 -15.34
CA GLY A 65 -11.71 6.69 -15.41
C GLY A 65 -10.47 6.62 -16.32
N ARG A 66 -10.29 5.54 -17.10
CA ARG A 66 -9.07 5.31 -17.89
C ARG A 66 -9.25 5.41 -19.42
N LYS A 67 -10.27 6.15 -19.88
CA LYS A 67 -10.53 6.42 -21.32
C LYS A 67 -10.46 5.16 -22.21
N GLY A 68 -11.00 4.04 -21.73
CA GLY A 68 -11.01 2.76 -22.44
C GLY A 68 -9.77 1.89 -22.26
N LYS A 69 -8.65 2.42 -21.74
CA LYS A 69 -7.45 1.62 -21.44
C LYS A 69 -7.61 0.90 -20.09
N GLY A 70 -8.07 -0.35 -20.15
CA GLY A 70 -8.23 -1.19 -18.96
C GLY A 70 -6.89 -1.60 -18.34
N VAL A 71 -6.92 -1.90 -17.04
CA VAL A 71 -5.84 -2.54 -16.29
C VAL A 71 -6.43 -3.75 -15.57
N VAL A 72 -5.64 -4.81 -15.47
CA VAL A 72 -5.99 -6.01 -14.72
C VAL A 72 -5.21 -6.00 -13.41
N THR A 73 -5.92 -6.18 -12.31
CA THR A 73 -5.41 -6.18 -10.95
C THR A 73 -5.52 -7.60 -10.39
N ILE A 74 -4.40 -8.14 -9.90
CA ILE A 74 -4.30 -9.52 -9.39
C ILE A 74 -3.96 -9.45 -7.90
N SER A 75 -4.83 -9.98 -7.05
CA SER A 75 -4.72 -9.94 -5.59
C SER A 75 -5.00 -11.32 -4.97
N GLY A 76 -4.75 -11.48 -3.66
CA GLY A 76 -5.04 -12.73 -2.94
C GLY A 76 -3.97 -13.83 -3.08
N LEU A 77 -2.79 -13.51 -3.60
CA LEU A 77 -1.71 -14.49 -3.79
C LEU A 77 -1.01 -14.87 -2.47
N GLY A 78 -0.96 -13.98 -1.47
CA GLY A 78 -0.29 -14.22 -0.17
C GLY A 78 1.19 -14.59 -0.29
N LEU A 79 1.84 -14.14 -1.37
CA LEU A 79 3.25 -14.39 -1.65
C LEU A 79 4.10 -13.25 -1.10
N PRO A 80 5.34 -13.51 -0.67
CA PRO A 80 6.28 -12.46 -0.29
C PRO A 80 6.59 -11.55 -1.49
N SER A 81 7.00 -10.31 -1.22
CA SER A 81 7.27 -9.31 -2.27
C SER A 81 8.32 -9.74 -3.31
N SER A 82 9.26 -10.63 -2.95
CA SER A 82 10.23 -11.21 -3.88
C SER A 82 9.56 -12.11 -4.94
N GLU A 83 8.64 -12.97 -4.50
CA GLU A 83 7.92 -13.89 -5.38
C GLU A 83 6.88 -13.14 -6.22
N LEU A 84 6.18 -12.16 -5.64
CA LEU A 84 5.29 -11.27 -6.39
C LEU A 84 6.02 -10.55 -7.53
N LYS A 85 7.24 -10.05 -7.29
CA LYS A 85 8.06 -9.41 -8.35
C LYS A 85 8.45 -10.41 -9.44
N THR A 86 8.72 -11.66 -9.06
CA THR A 86 9.07 -12.73 -10.01
C THR A 86 7.88 -13.12 -10.87
N LEU A 87 6.71 -13.32 -10.26
CA LEU A 87 5.46 -13.59 -10.97
C LEU A 87 5.05 -12.42 -11.87
N ALA A 88 5.16 -11.18 -11.38
CA ALA A 88 4.91 -9.98 -12.16
C ALA A 88 5.86 -9.87 -13.38
N LYS A 89 7.14 -10.23 -13.25
CA LYS A 89 8.07 -10.29 -14.39
C LYS A 89 7.62 -11.32 -15.43
N LYS A 90 7.20 -12.51 -14.99
CA LYS A 90 6.72 -13.58 -15.88
C LYS A 90 5.45 -13.13 -16.62
N LEU A 91 4.47 -12.58 -15.90
CA LEU A 91 3.23 -12.03 -16.47
C LEU A 91 3.50 -10.93 -17.50
N LYS A 92 4.39 -9.98 -17.18
CA LYS A 92 4.80 -8.92 -18.13
C LYS A 92 5.46 -9.47 -19.39
N LYS A 93 6.32 -10.48 -19.25
CA LYS A 93 6.99 -11.13 -20.39
C LYS A 93 5.98 -11.82 -21.32
N THR A 94 5.02 -12.55 -20.76
CA THR A 94 3.99 -13.24 -21.55
C THR A 94 3.00 -12.25 -22.17
N CYS A 95 2.57 -11.24 -21.42
CA CYS A 95 1.61 -10.26 -21.90
C CYS A 95 2.22 -9.22 -22.84
N GLY A 96 3.54 -9.03 -22.84
CA GLY A 96 4.20 -7.97 -23.60
C GLY A 96 3.73 -6.56 -23.20
N THR A 97 3.18 -6.42 -22.00
CA THR A 97 2.62 -5.17 -21.47
C THR A 97 3.37 -4.73 -20.24
N GLY A 98 3.31 -3.42 -19.97
CA GLY A 98 3.80 -2.86 -18.72
C GLY A 98 2.97 -3.32 -17.52
N GLY A 99 3.57 -3.27 -16.34
CA GLY A 99 2.91 -3.61 -15.08
C GLY A 99 3.77 -3.30 -13.86
N THR A 100 3.09 -3.08 -12.74
CA THR A 100 3.69 -2.65 -11.47
C THR A 100 3.15 -3.53 -10.35
N VAL A 101 3.97 -3.79 -9.34
CA VAL A 101 3.53 -4.40 -8.09
C VAL A 101 3.27 -3.28 -7.09
N VAL A 102 2.03 -3.19 -6.60
CA VAL A 102 1.58 -2.20 -5.63
C VAL A 102 1.21 -2.95 -4.35
N GLY A 103 2.07 -2.90 -3.34
CA GLY A 103 1.91 -3.70 -2.12
C GLY A 103 1.90 -5.21 -2.44
N GLU A 104 0.79 -5.88 -2.11
CA GLU A 104 0.58 -7.32 -2.36
C GLU A 104 -0.17 -7.61 -3.68
N THR A 105 -0.40 -6.59 -4.50
CA THR A 105 -1.22 -6.68 -5.71
C THR A 105 -0.39 -6.40 -6.96
N ILE A 106 -0.65 -7.15 -8.02
CA ILE A 106 0.01 -6.97 -9.32
C ILE A 106 -0.95 -6.28 -10.28
N GLU A 107 -0.53 -5.14 -10.82
CA GLU A 107 -1.26 -4.40 -11.85
C GLU A 107 -0.62 -4.62 -13.22
N ILE A 108 -1.41 -5.05 -14.19
CA ILE A 108 -0.98 -5.29 -15.58
C ILE A 108 -1.81 -4.43 -16.52
N GLN A 109 -1.15 -3.70 -17.42
CA GLN A 109 -1.86 -2.89 -18.40
C GLN A 109 -2.51 -3.77 -19.49
N GLY A 110 -3.73 -3.39 -19.89
CA GLY A 110 -4.52 -4.09 -20.91
C GLY A 110 -5.56 -5.04 -20.32
N ASP A 111 -6.38 -5.63 -21.19
CA ASP A 111 -7.37 -6.67 -20.86
C ASP A 111 -6.94 -7.99 -21.50
N LYS A 112 -5.95 -8.65 -20.91
CA LYS A 112 -5.43 -9.96 -21.35
C LYS A 112 -5.78 -11.05 -20.34
N ARG A 113 -7.04 -11.08 -19.91
CA ARG A 113 -7.51 -11.93 -18.81
C ARG A 113 -7.27 -13.43 -19.04
N GLU A 114 -7.40 -13.88 -20.30
CA GLU A 114 -7.20 -15.28 -20.69
C GLU A 114 -5.74 -15.69 -20.57
N VAL A 115 -4.82 -14.88 -21.11
CA VAL A 115 -3.38 -15.11 -21.01
C VAL A 115 -2.91 -15.09 -19.55
N ILE A 116 -3.44 -14.15 -18.76
CA ILE A 116 -3.12 -14.07 -17.32
C ILE A 116 -3.60 -15.33 -16.60
N LYS A 117 -4.81 -15.81 -16.92
CA LYS A 117 -5.34 -17.05 -16.35
C LYS A 117 -4.43 -18.24 -16.66
N GLU A 118 -4.07 -18.44 -17.92
CA GLU A 118 -3.20 -19.55 -18.32
C GLU A 118 -1.84 -19.52 -17.61
N VAL A 119 -1.25 -18.34 -17.45
CA VAL A 119 0.03 -18.20 -16.74
C VAL A 119 -0.15 -18.55 -15.27
N LEU A 120 -1.19 -18.04 -14.62
CA LEU A 120 -1.43 -18.32 -13.20
C LEU A 120 -1.74 -19.80 -12.95
N GLU A 121 -2.50 -20.45 -13.83
CA GLU A 121 -2.78 -21.89 -13.75
C GLU A 121 -1.52 -22.74 -13.96
N LYS A 122 -0.61 -22.33 -14.86
CA LYS A 122 0.70 -22.97 -15.05
C LYS A 122 1.60 -22.87 -13.82
N GLU A 123 1.48 -21.79 -13.04
CA GLU A 123 2.18 -21.63 -11.77
C GLU A 123 1.48 -22.36 -10.61
N GLY A 124 0.34 -23.00 -10.85
CA GLY A 124 -0.39 -23.78 -9.84
C GLY A 124 -1.41 -23.00 -9.02
N PHE A 125 -1.72 -21.75 -9.39
CA PHE A 125 -2.75 -20.95 -8.72
C PHE A 125 -4.13 -21.18 -9.32
N LYS A 126 -5.16 -21.23 -8.47
CA LYS A 126 -6.56 -21.23 -8.93
C LYS A 126 -7.01 -19.79 -9.16
N VAL A 127 -7.49 -19.50 -10.36
CA VAL A 127 -7.90 -18.14 -10.75
C VAL A 127 -9.39 -17.94 -10.55
N LYS A 128 -9.76 -16.84 -9.90
CA LYS A 128 -11.15 -16.39 -9.78
C LYS A 128 -11.27 -14.99 -10.36
N PHE A 129 -12.05 -14.85 -11.43
CA PHE A 129 -12.37 -13.54 -11.97
C PHE A 129 -13.37 -12.84 -11.06
N ILE A 130 -13.06 -11.60 -10.68
CA ILE A 130 -13.88 -10.77 -9.81
C ILE A 130 -14.20 -9.45 -10.51
N GLY A 131 -15.45 -9.01 -10.42
CA GLY A 131 -15.94 -7.79 -11.06
C GLY A 131 -16.22 -7.93 -12.56
N GLY A 132 -17.23 -7.19 -13.04
CA GLY A 132 -17.68 -7.10 -14.44
C GLY A 132 -17.62 -5.67 -14.94
#